data_AF-A0A9D7HNC9-F1
#
_entry.id   AF-A0A9D7HNC9-F1
#
_cell.length_a   1.000
_cell.length_b   1.000
_cell.length_c   1.000
_cell.angle_alpha   90.00
_cell.angle_beta   90.00
_cell.angle_gamma   90.00
#
_symmetry.space_group_name_H-M   'P 1'
#
loop_
_entity.id
_entity.type
_entity.pdbx_description
1 polymer ?
#
loop_
_entity_poly.entity_id
_entity_poly.type
_entity_poly.pdbx_seq_one_letter_code
_entity_poly.pdbx_strand_id
1 'polypeptide(L)'
;MKTERVTLLTTPEFKTFLVEAAARECVSVAELVRSRCERKPDADAAIFTSLATELRAAVREANVSLKSGLAEAESVMAELRARRQAAPVADARKTPARKRRKTAGAANA
;
A
#
# COMPACT_ATOMS: atom_id res chain seq x y z
N MET A 1 -16.44 43.69 6.53
CA MET A 1 -16.03 44.13 7.89
C MET A 1 -15.14 45.35 7.78
N LYS A 2 -15.29 46.34 8.67
CA LYS A 2 -14.32 47.44 8.78
C LYS A 2 -13.10 46.92 9.53
N THR A 3 -11.92 47.09 8.96
CA THR A 3 -10.65 46.71 9.58
C THR A 3 -10.03 47.93 10.26
N GLU A 4 -9.55 47.77 11.49
CA GLU A 4 -8.76 48.78 12.18
C GLU A 4 -7.27 48.42 12.16
N ARG A 5 -6.41 49.44 12.16
CA ARG A 5 -4.96 49.24 12.08
C ARG A 5 -4.38 49.15 13.48
N VAL A 6 -3.76 48.02 13.77
CA VAL A 6 -2.96 47.81 14.99
C VAL A 6 -1.48 47.97 14.64
N THR A 7 -0.74 48.69 15.48
CA THR A 7 0.73 48.77 15.39
C THR A 7 1.31 48.01 16.57
N LEU A 8 2.14 47.02 16.30
CA LEU A 8 2.78 46.18 17.31
C LEU A 8 4.29 46.39 17.25
N LEU A 9 4.90 46.62 18.41
CA LEU A 9 6.36 46.59 18.55
C LEU A 9 6.77 45.14 18.82
N THR A 10 7.67 44.62 18.01
CA THR A 10 8.17 43.23 18.10
C THR A 10 9.68 43.21 17.97
N THR A 11 10.28 42.05 18.23
CA THR A 11 11.70 41.87 17.90
C THR A 11 11.88 41.66 16.38
N PRO A 12 13.08 41.91 15.84
CA PRO A 12 13.39 41.63 14.43
C PRO A 12 13.19 40.15 14.07
N GLU A 13 13.57 39.24 14.96
CA GLU A 13 13.46 37.79 14.76
C GLU A 13 12.00 37.38 14.63
N PHE A 14 11.13 37.95 15.46
CA PHE A 14 9.70 37.69 15.40
C PHE A 14 9.06 38.19 14.11
N LYS A 15 9.52 39.34 13.60
CA LYS A 15 9.07 39.85 12.29
C LYS A 15 9.45 38.90 11.16
N THR A 16 10.69 38.40 11.15
CA THR A 16 11.16 37.42 10.16
C THR A 16 10.32 36.14 10.23
N PHE A 17 10.09 35.62 11.43
CA PHE A 17 9.24 34.45 11.65
C PHE A 17 7.83 34.64 11.08
N LEU A 18 7.19 35.79 11.29
CA LEU A 18 5.85 36.06 10.75
C LEU A 18 5.83 36.08 9.22
N VAL A 19 6.86 36.64 8.60
CA VAL A 19 6.99 36.68 7.13
C VAL A 19 7.14 35.26 6.57
N GLU A 20 8.01 34.45 7.16
CA GLU A 20 8.22 33.06 6.74
C GLU A 20 6.98 32.18 6.97
N ALA A 21 6.30 32.34 8.10
CA ALA A 21 5.06 31.64 8.39
C ALA A 21 3.95 31.99 7.38
N ALA A 22 3.80 33.28 7.06
CA ALA A 22 2.83 33.74 6.08
C ALA A 22 3.14 33.21 4.67
N ALA A 23 4.43 33.17 4.29
CA ALA A 23 4.87 32.60 3.02
C ALA A 23 4.58 31.10 2.92
N ARG A 24 4.83 30.31 3.98
CA ARG A 24 4.51 28.88 4.02
C ARG A 24 3.03 28.59 3.85
N GLU A 25 2.18 29.42 4.44
CA GLU A 25 0.72 29.30 4.37
C GLU A 25 0.12 30.02 3.15
N CYS A 26 0.94 30.65 2.29
CA CYS A 26 0.53 31.42 1.10
C CYS A 26 -0.49 32.53 1.40
N VAL A 27 -0.39 33.17 2.57
CA VAL A 27 -1.29 34.24 3.02
C VAL A 27 -0.52 35.50 3.38
N SER A 28 -1.22 36.62 3.58
CA SER A 28 -0.59 37.84 4.10
C SER A 28 -0.31 37.73 5.60
N VAL A 29 0.67 38.50 6.09
CA VAL A 29 0.98 38.53 7.54
C VAL A 29 -0.24 38.97 8.37
N ALA A 30 -1.02 39.94 7.89
CA ALA A 30 -2.23 40.38 8.58
C ALA A 30 -3.29 39.26 8.65
N GLU A 31 -3.42 38.47 7.58
CA GLU A 31 -4.34 37.33 7.54
C GLU A 31 -3.88 36.19 8.44
N LEU A 32 -2.57 35.92 8.48
CA LEU A 32 -1.98 34.96 9.40
C LEU A 32 -2.23 35.34 10.87
N VAL A 33 -2.07 36.61 11.21
CA VAL A 33 -2.32 37.11 12.57
C VAL A 33 -3.80 37.00 12.91
N ARG A 34 -4.71 37.43 12.02
CA ARG A 34 -6.15 37.25 12.21
C ARG A 34 -6.53 35.79 12.36
N SER A 35 -6.05 34.92 11.48
CA SER A 35 -6.39 33.49 11.54
C SER A 35 -5.97 32.88 12.86
N ARG A 36 -4.79 33.23 13.40
CA ARG A 36 -4.31 32.68 14.69
C ARG A 36 -4.92 33.33 15.93
N CYS A 37 -5.31 34.60 15.85
CA CYS A 37 -5.90 35.33 16.98
C CYS A 37 -7.43 35.17 17.05
N GLU A 38 -8.11 35.14 15.90
CA GLU A 38 -9.56 34.97 15.79
C GLU A 38 -9.94 33.48 15.78
N ARG A 39 -9.21 32.64 15.04
CA ARG A 39 -9.29 31.18 15.21
C ARG A 39 -8.27 30.81 16.25
N LYS A 40 -8.69 30.85 17.52
CA LYS A 40 -8.01 30.12 18.59
C LYS A 40 -7.69 28.72 18.04
N PRO A 41 -6.46 28.19 18.17
CA PRO A 41 -6.21 26.81 17.80
C PRO A 41 -7.18 25.95 18.61
N ASP A 42 -8.19 25.46 17.91
CA ASP A 42 -9.26 24.69 18.52
C ASP A 42 -8.63 23.41 19.03
N ALA A 43 -8.94 23.01 20.27
CA ALA A 43 -8.47 21.73 20.80
C ALA A 43 -8.84 20.59 19.83
N ASP A 44 -9.96 20.76 19.13
CA ASP A 44 -10.46 19.88 18.09
C ASP A 44 -9.52 19.79 16.88
N ALA A 45 -8.80 20.86 16.51
CA ALA A 45 -7.85 20.84 15.40
C ALA A 45 -6.59 20.02 15.74
N ALA A 46 -6.15 20.05 17.00
CA ALA A 46 -5.06 19.21 17.48
C ALA A 46 -5.47 17.73 17.51
N ILE A 47 -6.68 17.44 18.01
CA ILE A 47 -7.25 16.09 18.01
C ILE A 47 -7.41 15.57 16.57
N PHE A 48 -7.94 16.40 15.66
CA PHE A 48 -8.11 16.04 14.26
C PHE A 48 -6.77 15.73 13.58
N THR A 49 -5.72 16.50 13.90
CA THR A 49 -4.38 16.24 13.38
C THR A 49 -3.85 14.89 13.88
N SER A 50 -4.03 14.58 15.17
CA SER A 50 -3.67 13.26 15.73
C SER A 50 -4.40 12.13 15.01
N LEU A 51 -5.73 12.23 14.89
CA LEU A 51 -6.55 11.23 14.20
C LEU A 51 -6.14 11.05 12.73
N ALA A 52 -5.84 12.15 12.03
CA ALA A 52 -5.38 12.09 10.65
C ALA A 52 -4.00 11.40 10.53
N THR A 53 -3.11 11.57 11.51
CA THR A 53 -1.82 10.88 11.52
C THR A 53 -1.98 9.38 11.80
N GLU A 54 -2.81 9.01 12.77
CA GLU A 54 -3.12 7.62 13.10
C GLU A 54 -3.78 6.90 11.92
N LEU A 55 -4.75 7.55 11.26
CA LEU A 55 -5.42 7.02 10.08
C LEU A 55 -4.42 6.77 8.93
N ARG A 56 -3.50 7.71 8.66
CA ARG A 56 -2.48 7.52 7.63
C ARG A 56 -1.55 6.35 7.95
N ALA A 57 -1.17 6.19 9.21
CA ALA A 57 -0.34 5.07 9.65
C ALA A 57 -1.07 3.73 9.43
N ALA A 58 -2.32 3.63 9.88
CA ALA A 58 -3.15 2.44 9.72
C ALA A 58 -3.38 2.09 8.23
N VAL A 59 -3.65 3.09 7.39
CA VAL A 59 -3.80 2.89 5.93
C VAL A 59 -2.50 2.40 5.30
N ARG A 60 -1.35 2.92 5.74
CA ARG A 60 -0.04 2.47 5.24
C ARG A 60 0.20 1.01 5.61
N GLU A 61 -0.05 0.65 6.86
CA GLU A 61 0.08 -0.72 7.37
C GLU A 61 -0.85 -1.68 6.61
N ALA A 62 -2.13 -1.33 6.46
CA ALA A 62 -3.10 -2.12 5.71
C ALA A 62 -2.66 -2.35 4.26
N ASN A 63 -2.11 -1.32 3.60
CA ASN A 63 -1.57 -1.45 2.24
C ASN A 63 -0.35 -2.37 2.15
N VAL A 64 0.53 -2.34 3.15
CA VAL A 64 1.69 -3.25 3.21
C VAL A 64 1.21 -4.69 3.37
N SER A 65 0.31 -4.95 4.32
CA SER A 65 -0.25 -6.28 4.57
C SER A 65 -1.00 -6.83 3.35
N LEU A 66 -1.80 -5.99 2.67
CA LEU A 66 -2.50 -6.38 1.44
C LEU A 66 -1.53 -6.78 0.33
N LYS A 67 -0.47 -5.99 0.10
CA LYS A 67 0.54 -6.30 -0.91
C LYS A 67 1.29 -7.59 -0.61
N SER A 68 1.65 -7.82 0.65
CA SER A 68 2.29 -9.09 1.08
C SER A 68 1.36 -10.28 0.82
N GLY A 69 0.10 -10.18 1.25
CA GLY A 69 -0.88 -11.25 1.06
C GLY A 69 -1.15 -11.57 -0.41
N LEU A 70 -1.19 -10.55 -1.28
CA LEU A 70 -1.30 -10.76 -2.73
C LEU A 70 -0.06 -11.47 -3.30
N ALA A 71 1.14 -11.04 -2.93
CA ALA A 71 2.37 -11.67 -3.39
C ALA A 71 2.47 -13.14 -2.94
N GLU A 72 2.08 -13.44 -1.71
CA GLU A 72 2.02 -14.81 -1.18
C GLU A 72 1.00 -15.66 -1.95
N ALA A 73 -0.20 -15.13 -2.21
CA ALA A 73 -1.22 -15.83 -2.97
C ALA A 73 -0.76 -16.11 -4.42
N GLU A 74 -0.09 -15.16 -5.06
CA GLU A 74 0.49 -15.34 -6.40
C GLU A 74 1.58 -16.41 -6.40
N SER A 75 2.45 -16.42 -5.38
CA SER A 75 3.50 -17.43 -5.21
C SER A 75 2.91 -18.84 -5.07
N VAL A 76 1.91 -19.01 -4.20
CA VAL A 76 1.22 -20.30 -4.02
C VAL A 76 0.53 -20.74 -5.33
N MET A 77 -0.12 -19.82 -6.04
CA MET A 77 -0.73 -20.12 -7.33
C MET A 77 0.30 -20.53 -8.39
N ALA A 78 1.47 -19.89 -8.41
CA ALA A 78 2.58 -20.28 -9.30
C ALA A 78 3.11 -21.67 -8.94
N GLU A 79 3.30 -21.97 -7.66
CA GLU A 79 3.74 -23.27 -7.19
C GLU A 79 2.75 -24.38 -7.56
N LEU A 80 1.44 -24.16 -7.34
CA LEU A 80 0.40 -25.11 -7.71
C LEU A 80 0.37 -25.36 -9.23
N ARG A 81 0.58 -24.33 -10.06
CA ARG A 81 0.69 -24.49 -11.52
C ARG A 81 1.93 -25.30 -11.91
N ALA A 82 3.08 -25.03 -11.29
CA ALA A 82 4.31 -25.77 -11.55
C ALA A 82 4.17 -27.25 -11.17
N ARG A 83 3.59 -27.56 -10.00
CA ARG A 83 3.30 -28.94 -9.55
C ARG A 83 2.38 -29.68 -10.52
N ARG A 84 1.36 -29.01 -11.09
CA ARG A 84 0.48 -29.62 -12.11
C ARG A 84 1.21 -29.93 -13.42
N GLN A 85 2.15 -29.09 -13.84
CA GLN A 85 2.92 -29.30 -15.07
C GLN A 85 4.01 -30.36 -14.90
N ALA A 86 4.61 -30.47 -13.70
CA ALA A 86 5.60 -31.47 -13.35
C ALA A 86 5.02 -32.88 -13.11
N ALA A 87 3.70 -33.02 -13.03
CA ALA A 87 3.01 -34.30 -13.02
C ALA A 87 2.42 -34.60 -14.42
N PRO A 88 3.22 -35.02 -15.42
CA PRO A 88 2.67 -35.49 -16.67
C PRO A 88 1.96 -36.81 -16.39
N VAL A 89 0.62 -36.80 -16.52
CA VAL A 89 -0.25 -37.94 -16.84
C VAL A 89 0.39 -39.32 -16.59
N ALA A 90 0.54 -39.68 -15.32
CA ALA A 90 1.03 -40.98 -14.91
C ALA A 90 -0.13 -41.95 -14.63
N ASP A 91 -1.24 -41.88 -15.37
CA ASP A 91 -2.17 -43.01 -15.43
C ASP A 91 -3.18 -42.91 -16.58
N ALA A 92 -2.81 -43.39 -17.77
CA ALA A 92 -3.75 -43.85 -18.81
C ALA A 92 -2.95 -44.36 -20.03
N ARG A 93 -2.24 -45.49 -19.88
CA ARG A 93 -1.81 -46.44 -20.96
C ARG A 93 -0.66 -47.33 -20.48
N LYS A 94 -0.94 -48.28 -19.60
CA LYS A 94 -0.13 -49.52 -19.51
C LYS A 94 -1.04 -50.73 -19.67
N THR A 95 -1.58 -50.89 -20.87
CA THR A 95 -2.04 -52.20 -21.35
C THR A 95 -0.85 -52.85 -22.05
N PRO A 96 -0.21 -53.90 -21.50
CA PRO A 96 0.81 -54.62 -22.26
C PRO A 96 0.11 -55.52 -23.28
N ALA A 97 0.08 -55.07 -24.54
CA ALA A 97 -0.29 -55.91 -25.66
C ALA A 97 0.89 -56.78 -26.10
N ARG A 98 0.68 -58.10 -26.02
CA ARG A 98 1.04 -59.12 -27.03
C ARG A 98 2.51 -59.57 -27.12
N LYS A 99 2.80 -60.76 -26.56
CA LYS A 99 3.76 -61.72 -27.16
C LYS A 99 2.98 -62.84 -27.85
N ARG A 100 2.83 -62.75 -29.17
CA ARG A 100 2.50 -63.90 -30.02
C ARG A 100 3.79 -64.72 -30.20
N ARG A 101 3.90 -65.87 -29.54
CA ARG A 101 4.88 -66.90 -29.91
C ARG A 101 4.33 -67.69 -31.09
N LYS A 102 5.04 -67.65 -32.22
CA LYS A 102 4.84 -68.51 -33.39
C LYS A 102 6.18 -69.16 -33.72
N THR A 103 6.31 -70.46 -33.43
CA THR A 103 7.28 -71.41 -34.01
C THR A 103 6.60 -72.77 -33.89
N ALA A 104 5.93 -73.22 -34.96
CA ALA A 104 6.47 -74.14 -35.96
C ALA A 104 6.47 -75.58 -35.43
N GLY A 105 5.60 -76.41 -36.02
CA GLY A 105 5.55 -77.84 -35.75
C GLY A 105 6.67 -78.60 -36.44
N ALA A 106 7.05 -79.72 -35.83
CA ALA A 106 7.63 -80.92 -36.42
C ALA A 106 7.16 -82.06 -35.48
N ALA A 107 6.19 -82.89 -35.87
CA ALA A 107 6.33 -84.07 -36.73
C ALA A 107 7.28 -85.13 -36.13
N ASN A 108 6.69 -86.22 -35.63
CA ASN A 108 7.11 -87.64 -35.72
C ASN A 108 6.26 -88.43 -34.69
N ALA A 109 5.31 -89.25 -35.17
CA ALA A 109 5.46 -90.63 -35.63
C ALA A 109 5.28 -91.61 -34.46
#